data_AF-A0A662RNR7-F1
#
_entry.id   AF-A0A662RNR7-F1
#
_cell.length_a   1.000
_cell.length_b   1.000
_cell.length_c   1.000
_cell.angle_alpha   90.00
_cell.angle_beta   90.00
_cell.angle_gamma   90.00
#
_symmetry.space_group_name_H-M   'P 1'
#
loop_
_entity.id
_entity.type
_entity.pdbx_description
1 polymer ?
#
loop_
_entity_poly.entity_id
_entity_poly.type
_entity_poly.pdbx_seq_one_letter_code
_entity_poly.pdbx_strand_id
1 'polypeptide(L)'
;MKEEKIGWKNYIEIMLACLLVGLMCEGVVSADRGMIPTSDVSVYGPGQKAIIAWNGEEELLILSTDVYTSESSPVLGILPLPSNPKAIKEGNFDAFTQIESLIRIKAPPYLGRGINITFHEKIGAHDITVVEVNDVQEFIQWAENYLKEHGIEKEISGDKLEAIVSDYIKRDLKFFVFDLTDVSKAKESIEPIMYRFESSFLYYPLKISKLALGDVDIGIFAITNGRINRSSISVLRIAEWNYPRWPEWCYLWHPPDLLPVEFSLTIDEVESISHEIAELFDNGACLTALTYEGPLEWLAADLKATVTLSSPTTIYVPDNYSTIQAAVNVAFDGDTIIVRDGTYNENIKVNKRLTIESENGPDKTIIRAKNWEDCVFTVSVDYVNISGFKVVEAARGFHEIIEIGEDGFHKKRVGSGSGRPVGIHLYEADYCNISNNIASNNGDGISLSYSSYNTITDNIVNANNMDGISLVSSSNNFIMNNKASLNSGAGIFIFNSTNNTLTNNTASNNRYFGFDFYSCLRNTLADNTANSNRYDGISLGSSSNNTLTNNTANANNGNGIVILYSSSKDNTLTDNSACLNNKNGIVLYSSSDNIIYLNNFINNRQNAYSYNSNNTWNSTEIISYTYNETTYEN
;
A
#
# COMPACT_ATOMS: atom_id res chain seq x y z
N MET A 1 97.85 7.92 13.84
CA MET A 1 96.64 8.68 14.22
C MET A 1 95.89 7.83 15.23
N LYS A 2 95.65 8.39 16.42
CA LYS A 2 95.05 7.71 17.56
C LYS A 2 93.59 7.34 17.27
N GLU A 3 93.19 6.22 17.88
CA GLU A 3 91.83 5.77 18.11
C GLU A 3 90.92 6.88 18.64
N GLU A 4 89.62 6.79 18.35
CA GLU A 4 88.63 6.84 19.42
C GLU A 4 87.35 6.07 19.02
N LYS A 5 87.16 4.94 19.71
CA LYS A 5 85.89 4.21 19.85
C LYS A 5 84.99 5.01 20.79
N ILE A 6 83.93 5.63 20.29
CA ILE A 6 82.75 6.06 21.08
C ILE A 6 81.56 6.04 20.11
N GLY A 7 80.47 5.30 20.27
CA GLY A 7 80.09 4.30 21.24
C GLY A 7 78.77 3.67 20.76
N TRP A 8 78.76 2.35 20.58
CA TRP A 8 77.58 1.53 20.26
C TRP A 8 76.52 1.50 21.40
N LYS A 9 76.69 2.32 22.44
CA LYS A 9 75.73 2.47 23.55
C LYS A 9 74.50 3.28 23.16
N ASN A 10 74.63 4.32 22.32
CA ASN A 10 73.50 5.19 21.97
C ASN A 10 72.51 4.55 20.97
N TYR A 11 72.97 3.65 20.10
CA TYR A 11 72.06 2.96 19.16
C TYR A 11 71.28 1.82 19.82
N ILE A 12 71.84 1.18 20.85
CA ILE A 12 71.13 0.17 21.65
C ILE A 12 70.15 0.84 22.61
N GLU A 13 70.45 2.01 23.18
CA GLU A 13 69.49 2.76 24.00
C GLU A 13 68.34 3.37 23.16
N ILE A 14 68.58 3.79 21.91
CA ILE A 14 67.51 4.28 21.00
C ILE A 14 66.71 3.11 20.41
N MET A 15 67.33 1.97 20.08
CA MET A 15 66.58 0.77 19.68
C MET A 15 65.83 0.12 20.83
N LEU A 16 66.34 0.16 22.07
CA LEU A 16 65.58 -0.25 23.26
C LEU A 16 64.47 0.75 23.60
N ALA A 17 64.65 2.05 23.36
CA ALA A 17 63.55 3.03 23.50
C ALA A 17 62.46 2.84 22.42
N CYS A 18 62.80 2.42 21.20
CA CYS A 18 61.82 2.08 20.16
C CYS A 18 61.23 0.66 20.32
N LEU A 19 61.92 -0.28 20.99
CA LEU A 19 61.36 -1.58 21.40
C LEU A 19 60.54 -1.50 22.70
N LEU A 20 60.71 -0.45 23.51
CA LEU A 20 59.87 -0.16 24.68
C LEU A 20 58.64 0.69 24.36
N VAL A 21 58.58 1.35 23.20
CA VAL A 21 57.34 1.94 22.66
C VAL A 21 56.56 0.93 21.81
N GLY A 22 57.12 -0.26 21.55
CA GLY A 22 56.48 -1.38 20.84
C GLY A 22 55.74 -2.38 21.73
N LEU A 23 55.47 -2.05 23.00
CA LEU A 23 54.81 -2.92 23.97
C LEU A 23 53.78 -2.14 24.80
N MET A 24 52.84 -1.48 24.12
CA MET A 24 51.44 -1.30 24.54
C MET A 24 50.64 -1.01 23.27
N CYS A 25 50.47 -2.02 22.40
CA CYS A 25 49.34 -1.95 21.47
C CYS A 25 48.09 -2.18 22.32
N GLU A 26 47.50 -1.09 22.82
CA GLU A 26 46.11 -1.13 23.25
C GLU A 26 45.30 -1.70 22.07
N GLY A 27 44.44 -2.68 22.36
CA GLY A 27 43.60 -3.29 21.35
C GLY A 27 42.78 -2.22 20.60
N VAL A 28 42.74 -2.30 19.27
CA VAL A 28 41.94 -1.36 18.47
C VAL A 28 40.48 -1.78 18.54
N VAL A 29 39.60 -0.86 18.93
CA VAL A 29 38.15 -1.07 18.94
C VAL A 29 37.53 -0.41 17.72
N SER A 30 36.95 -1.24 16.86
CA SER A 30 36.21 -0.85 15.65
C SER A 30 34.85 -1.54 15.64
N ALA A 31 34.04 -1.30 16.69
CA ALA A 31 32.71 -1.86 16.89
C ALA A 31 31.77 -0.80 17.49
N ASP A 32 30.49 -0.84 17.13
CA ASP A 32 29.44 0.01 17.70
C ASP A 32 28.96 -0.48 19.08
N ARG A 33 27.94 0.18 19.67
CA ARG A 33 27.38 -0.11 21.02
C ARG A 33 28.33 0.10 22.21
N GLY A 34 29.36 0.92 22.03
CA GLY A 34 30.23 1.31 23.15
C GLY A 34 31.01 0.16 23.77
N MET A 35 31.47 -0.78 22.94
CA MET A 35 32.21 -1.94 23.41
C MET A 35 33.56 -1.56 24.01
N ILE A 36 33.83 -2.10 25.20
CA ILE A 36 35.09 -1.94 25.92
C ILE A 36 35.77 -3.31 26.01
N PRO A 37 36.96 -3.50 25.42
CA PRO A 37 37.71 -4.74 25.55
C PRO A 37 38.18 -4.92 26.99
N THR A 38 37.97 -6.11 27.52
CA THR A 38 38.35 -6.47 28.91
C THR A 38 39.83 -6.88 29.03
N SER A 39 40.51 -7.08 27.91
CA SER A 39 41.93 -7.43 27.79
C SER A 39 42.56 -6.65 26.62
N ASP A 40 43.86 -6.83 26.35
CA ASP A 40 44.57 -6.15 25.24
C ASP A 40 44.26 -6.78 23.87
N VAL A 41 42.97 -7.02 23.60
CA VAL A 41 42.44 -7.58 22.34
C VAL A 41 41.78 -6.50 21.50
N SER A 42 41.94 -6.61 20.18
CA SER A 42 41.20 -5.76 19.24
C SER A 42 39.79 -6.32 19.03
N VAL A 43 38.79 -5.45 19.01
CA VAL A 43 37.36 -5.79 18.84
C VAL A 43 36.89 -5.20 17.52
N TYR A 44 36.22 -6.01 16.70
CA TYR A 44 35.72 -5.60 15.39
C TYR A 44 34.22 -5.88 15.28
N GLY A 45 33.45 -4.89 14.86
CA GLY A 45 32.00 -4.94 14.66
C GLY A 45 31.63 -4.37 13.30
N PRO A 46 31.63 -5.18 12.23
CA PRO A 46 31.44 -4.71 10.86
C PRO A 46 29.97 -4.43 10.50
N GLY A 47 29.00 -4.67 11.39
CA GLY A 47 27.59 -4.37 11.11
C GLY A 47 26.68 -4.59 12.30
N GLN A 48 25.69 -3.70 12.44
CA GLN A 48 24.67 -3.76 13.50
C GLN A 48 23.27 -3.68 12.94
N LYS A 49 22.37 -4.50 13.51
CA LYS A 49 20.95 -4.47 13.20
C LYS A 49 20.12 -4.29 14.46
N ALA A 50 19.08 -3.46 14.37
CA ALA A 50 18.12 -3.29 15.45
C ALA A 50 16.68 -3.28 14.93
N ILE A 51 15.76 -3.80 15.72
CA ILE A 51 14.32 -3.56 15.58
C ILE A 51 13.90 -2.67 16.74
N ILE A 52 13.18 -1.60 16.45
CA ILE A 52 12.65 -0.67 17.45
C ILE A 52 11.15 -0.57 17.23
N ALA A 53 10.35 -1.17 18.12
CA ALA A 53 8.90 -1.04 18.09
C ALA A 53 8.47 -0.03 19.16
N TRP A 54 7.81 1.06 18.75
CA TRP A 54 7.41 2.14 19.68
C TRP A 54 5.99 2.62 19.39
N ASN A 55 5.13 2.61 20.42
CA ASN A 55 3.72 3.00 20.30
C ASN A 55 3.41 4.44 20.73
N GLY A 56 4.41 5.19 21.19
CA GLY A 56 4.23 6.54 21.73
C GLY A 56 4.57 6.67 23.21
N GLU A 57 4.48 5.56 23.95
CA GLU A 57 4.69 5.53 25.41
C GLU A 57 5.67 4.42 25.82
N GLU A 58 5.66 3.29 25.11
CA GLU A 58 6.49 2.12 25.39
C GLU A 58 7.29 1.71 24.14
N GLU A 59 8.56 1.36 24.35
CA GLU A 59 9.49 0.91 23.32
C GLU A 59 9.99 -0.51 23.60
N LEU A 60 10.06 -1.31 22.54
CA LEU A 60 10.68 -2.62 22.51
C LEU A 60 11.85 -2.58 21.53
N LEU A 61 13.05 -2.78 22.04
CA LEU A 61 14.31 -2.73 21.32
C LEU A 61 14.90 -4.14 21.22
N ILE A 62 15.04 -4.67 20.00
CA ILE A 62 15.74 -5.93 19.73
C ILE A 62 17.07 -5.61 19.06
N LEU A 63 18.19 -5.99 19.68
CA LEU A 63 19.54 -5.72 19.17
C LEU A 63 20.22 -6.99 18.69
N SER A 64 20.73 -7.00 17.47
CA SER A 64 21.63 -8.04 16.95
C SER A 64 22.98 -7.40 16.56
N THR A 65 24.07 -8.04 16.97
CA THR A 65 25.43 -7.54 16.69
C THR A 65 26.30 -8.63 16.10
N ASP A 66 27.03 -8.31 15.03
CA ASP A 66 28.12 -9.13 14.50
C ASP A 66 29.43 -8.65 15.10
N VAL A 67 30.02 -9.38 16.06
CA VAL A 67 31.27 -8.98 16.70
C VAL A 67 32.27 -10.12 16.76
N TYR A 68 33.54 -9.82 16.51
CA TYR A 68 34.64 -10.76 16.70
C TYR A 68 35.87 -10.06 17.26
N THR A 69 36.73 -10.83 17.93
CA THR A 69 37.95 -10.32 18.57
C THR A 69 39.21 -10.91 17.94
N SER A 70 40.36 -10.25 18.13
CA SER A 70 41.66 -10.81 17.74
C SER A 70 42.00 -12.08 18.52
N GLU A 71 41.54 -12.17 19.77
CA GLU A 71 41.57 -13.36 20.62
C GLU A 71 40.28 -13.51 21.42
N SER A 72 39.82 -14.75 21.63
CA SER A 72 38.59 -15.02 22.39
C SER A 72 38.68 -14.40 23.77
N SER A 73 37.79 -13.45 24.06
CA SER A 73 37.82 -12.64 25.27
C SER A 73 36.40 -12.12 25.56
N PRO A 74 36.03 -11.96 26.84
CA PRO A 74 34.82 -11.22 27.17
C PRO A 74 34.94 -9.76 26.71
N VAL A 75 33.84 -9.18 26.27
CA VAL A 75 33.74 -7.77 25.88
C VAL A 75 32.58 -7.16 26.65
N LEU A 76 32.81 -5.97 27.22
CA LEU A 76 31.78 -5.24 27.95
C LEU A 76 31.06 -4.26 27.00
N GLY A 77 29.79 -4.49 26.74
CA GLY A 77 28.90 -3.55 26.06
C GLY A 77 28.23 -2.60 27.07
N ILE A 78 28.09 -1.33 26.68
CA ILE A 78 27.38 -0.32 27.47
C ILE A 78 26.21 0.21 26.64
N LEU A 79 24.99 0.06 27.15
CA LEU A 79 23.77 0.53 26.47
C LEU A 79 23.00 1.50 27.40
N PRO A 80 23.02 2.82 27.13
CA PRO A 80 22.22 3.79 27.88
C PRO A 80 20.76 3.78 27.40
N LEU A 81 19.82 3.71 28.34
CA LEU A 81 18.36 3.67 28.13
C LEU A 81 17.64 4.87 28.77
N PRO A 82 16.47 5.28 28.24
CA PRO A 82 15.70 6.42 28.75
C PRO A 82 14.94 6.12 30.04
N SER A 83 14.59 4.86 30.29
CA SER A 83 13.97 4.42 31.54
C SER A 83 14.53 3.05 31.96
N ASN A 84 14.23 2.66 33.21
CA ASN A 84 14.48 1.29 33.67
C ASN A 84 13.65 0.30 32.82
N PRO A 85 14.24 -0.77 32.25
CA PRO A 85 13.48 -1.77 31.50
C PRO A 85 12.53 -2.57 32.38
N LYS A 86 11.29 -2.72 31.89
CA LYS A 86 10.26 -3.58 32.50
C LYS A 86 10.55 -5.07 32.27
N ALA A 87 11.20 -5.40 31.16
CA ALA A 87 11.60 -6.76 30.82
C ALA A 87 12.87 -6.75 29.97
N ILE A 88 13.74 -7.73 30.22
CA ILE A 88 14.89 -8.08 29.39
C ILE A 88 14.77 -9.58 29.09
N LYS A 89 14.79 -9.96 27.82
CA LYS A 89 14.64 -11.35 27.38
C LYS A 89 15.56 -11.63 26.20
N GLU A 90 15.80 -12.90 25.93
CA GLU A 90 16.38 -13.35 24.67
C GLU A 90 15.46 -12.95 23.50
N GLY A 91 16.04 -12.32 22.49
CA GLY A 91 15.36 -11.93 21.26
C GLY A 91 15.50 -13.03 20.20
N ASN A 92 14.69 -12.96 19.15
CA ASN A 92 14.67 -13.96 18.08
C ASN A 92 15.05 -13.33 16.73
N PHE A 93 15.93 -14.00 15.98
CA PHE A 93 16.28 -13.65 14.59
C PHE A 93 15.12 -13.79 13.59
N ASP A 94 14.09 -14.56 13.91
CA ASP A 94 12.90 -14.71 13.06
C ASP A 94 12.25 -13.36 12.76
N ALA A 95 12.22 -12.43 13.72
CA ALA A 95 11.66 -11.10 13.53
C ALA A 95 12.38 -10.33 12.40
N PHE A 96 13.71 -10.39 12.35
CA PHE A 96 14.50 -9.78 11.28
C PHE A 96 14.23 -10.45 9.92
N THR A 97 14.13 -11.78 9.92
CA THR A 97 13.85 -12.57 8.70
C THR A 97 12.48 -12.23 8.12
N GLN A 98 11.47 -12.05 8.97
CA GLN A 98 10.12 -11.72 8.55
C GLN A 98 10.01 -10.28 8.04
N ILE A 99 10.68 -9.32 8.70
CA ILE A 99 10.80 -7.95 8.17
C ILE A 99 11.44 -7.96 6.78
N GLU A 100 12.53 -8.71 6.58
CA GLU A 100 13.18 -8.82 5.27
C GLU A 100 12.26 -9.45 4.21
N SER A 101 11.44 -10.44 4.58
CA SER A 101 10.42 -11.04 3.71
C SER A 101 9.35 -10.01 3.31
N LEU A 102 8.84 -9.24 4.27
CA LEU A 102 7.86 -8.18 4.04
C LEU A 102 8.42 -7.06 3.16
N ILE A 103 9.67 -6.65 3.37
CA ILE A 103 10.37 -5.69 2.50
C ILE A 103 10.46 -6.23 1.07
N ARG A 104 10.81 -7.52 0.88
CA ARG A 104 10.85 -8.14 -0.45
C ARG A 104 9.49 -8.17 -1.16
N ILE A 105 8.40 -8.26 -0.41
CA ILE A 105 7.04 -8.30 -0.96
C ILE A 105 6.53 -6.89 -1.26
N LYS A 106 6.71 -5.95 -0.32
CA LYS A 106 6.07 -4.62 -0.34
C LYS A 106 6.96 -3.50 -0.88
N ALA A 107 8.27 -3.68 -0.86
CA ALA A 107 9.25 -2.73 -1.35
C ALA A 107 10.35 -3.44 -2.16
N PRO A 108 10.02 -4.25 -3.19
CA PRO A 108 10.98 -5.13 -3.88
C PRO A 108 12.07 -4.36 -4.65
N PRO A 109 13.36 -4.38 -4.25
CA PRO A 109 14.41 -3.75 -5.05
C PRO A 109 15.32 -4.79 -5.70
N TYR A 110 15.80 -4.45 -6.89
CA TYR A 110 17.20 -4.71 -7.23
C TYR A 110 18.05 -3.87 -6.27
N LEU A 111 18.29 -4.40 -5.06
CA LEU A 111 19.18 -3.78 -4.08
C LEU A 111 20.57 -3.77 -4.72
N GLY A 112 21.11 -2.56 -4.93
CA GLY A 112 22.53 -2.39 -5.21
C GLY A 112 23.34 -3.07 -4.11
N ARG A 113 24.45 -3.71 -4.50
CA ARG A 113 25.33 -4.46 -3.60
C ARG A 113 25.68 -3.62 -2.37
N GLY A 114 25.13 -3.99 -1.21
CA GLY A 114 25.40 -3.33 0.06
C GLY A 114 24.78 -3.99 1.29
N ILE A 115 24.04 -5.11 1.16
CA ILE A 115 23.58 -5.89 2.32
C ILE A 115 23.75 -7.36 1.99
N ASN A 116 24.78 -7.98 2.59
CA ASN A 116 25.05 -9.40 2.49
C ASN A 116 24.84 -10.00 3.88
N ILE A 117 23.79 -10.80 4.03
CA ILE A 117 23.42 -11.43 5.30
C ILE A 117 23.73 -12.91 5.18
N THR A 118 24.81 -13.33 5.81
CA THR A 118 25.14 -14.76 5.96
C THR A 118 24.50 -15.27 7.24
N PHE A 119 23.49 -16.12 7.09
CA PHE A 119 22.76 -16.80 8.17
C PHE A 119 23.59 -17.95 8.76
N HIS A 120 23.63 -18.05 10.09
CA HIS A 120 23.85 -19.31 10.81
C HIS A 120 23.29 -19.25 12.25
N GLU A 121 23.02 -20.41 12.85
CA GLU A 121 22.30 -20.64 14.11
C GLU A 121 23.26 -21.25 15.16
N LYS A 122 23.32 -20.73 16.41
CA LYS A 122 23.13 -21.42 17.73
C LYS A 122 23.47 -20.54 18.96
N ILE A 123 22.92 -20.94 20.11
CA ILE A 123 22.65 -20.25 21.38
C ILE A 123 23.86 -19.95 22.31
N GLY A 124 23.85 -18.86 23.11
CA GLY A 124 25.04 -18.12 23.60
C GLY A 124 25.07 -17.56 25.06
N ALA A 125 25.75 -16.41 25.25
CA ALA A 125 26.74 -16.17 26.33
C ALA A 125 26.72 -14.76 27.02
N HIS A 126 25.55 -14.23 27.38
CA HIS A 126 25.40 -12.88 27.96
C HIS A 126 25.20 -12.85 29.48
N ASP A 127 25.93 -11.99 30.19
CA ASP A 127 25.64 -11.55 31.56
C ASP A 127 25.21 -10.07 31.53
N ILE A 128 23.96 -9.79 31.96
CA ILE A 128 23.34 -8.47 31.83
C ILE A 128 23.00 -7.91 33.20
N THR A 129 23.46 -6.69 33.46
CA THR A 129 23.07 -5.92 34.66
C THR A 129 22.66 -4.49 34.27
N VAL A 130 21.60 -3.96 34.88
CA VAL A 130 21.15 -2.58 34.67
C VAL A 130 21.37 -1.77 35.92
N VAL A 131 21.94 -0.58 35.78
CA VAL A 131 22.16 0.36 36.88
C VAL A 131 21.68 1.76 36.53
N GLU A 132 21.07 2.41 37.52
CA GLU A 132 20.77 3.83 37.47
C GLU A 132 21.98 4.61 37.99
N VAL A 133 22.50 5.54 37.19
CA VAL A 133 23.73 6.26 37.48
C VAL A 133 23.53 7.76 37.38
N ASN A 134 23.84 8.45 38.48
CA ASN A 134 23.67 9.90 38.62
C ASN A 134 24.99 10.67 38.55
N ASP A 135 26.13 9.98 38.64
CA ASP A 135 27.47 10.56 38.64
C ASP A 135 28.45 9.71 37.81
N VAL A 136 29.36 10.38 37.09
CA VAL A 136 30.30 9.70 36.20
C VAL A 136 31.35 8.89 36.97
N GLN A 137 31.75 9.31 38.17
CA GLN A 137 32.72 8.55 38.98
C GLN A 137 32.05 7.32 39.59
N GLU A 138 30.78 7.41 39.98
CA GLU A 138 29.98 6.24 40.37
C GLU A 138 29.81 5.23 39.22
N PHE A 139 29.62 5.72 37.99
CA PHE A 139 29.57 4.87 36.79
C PHE A 139 30.86 4.04 36.63
N ILE A 140 32.01 4.72 36.61
CA ILE A 140 33.32 4.08 36.40
C ILE A 140 33.61 3.10 37.54
N GLN A 141 33.41 3.54 38.79
CA GLN A 141 33.66 2.69 39.95
C GLN A 141 32.79 1.43 39.95
N TRP A 142 31.52 1.56 39.54
CA TRP A 142 30.62 0.42 39.44
C TRP A 142 31.07 -0.55 38.35
N ALA A 143 31.40 -0.06 37.15
CA ALA A 143 31.81 -0.88 36.03
C ALA A 143 33.10 -1.68 36.32
N GLU A 144 34.09 -1.05 36.95
CA GLU A 144 35.33 -1.71 37.35
C GLU A 144 35.10 -2.77 38.45
N ASN A 145 34.18 -2.50 39.39
CA ASN A 145 33.78 -3.49 40.38
C ASN A 145 33.03 -4.66 39.76
N TYR A 146 32.13 -4.40 38.80
CA TYR A 146 31.40 -5.43 38.07
C TYR A 146 32.36 -6.34 37.30
N LEU A 147 33.33 -5.77 36.56
CA LEU A 147 34.38 -6.55 35.90
C LEU A 147 35.21 -7.37 36.90
N LYS A 148 35.57 -6.78 38.04
CA LYS A 148 36.34 -7.45 39.09
C LYS A 148 35.59 -8.61 39.74
N GLU A 149 34.28 -8.48 39.95
CA GLU A 149 33.41 -9.56 40.42
C GLU A 149 33.37 -10.74 39.44
N HIS A 150 33.56 -10.48 38.15
CA HIS A 150 33.70 -11.47 37.08
C HIS A 150 35.16 -11.92 36.84
N GLY A 151 36.08 -11.56 37.73
CA GLY A 151 37.49 -11.97 37.68
C GLY A 151 38.35 -11.19 36.68
N ILE A 152 37.89 -10.04 36.22
CA ILE A 152 38.56 -9.18 35.25
C ILE A 152 39.06 -7.92 35.95
N GLU A 153 40.37 -7.73 36.05
CA GLU A 153 40.98 -6.49 36.56
C GLU A 153 41.32 -5.56 35.37
N LYS A 154 40.40 -4.64 35.04
CA LYS A 154 40.57 -3.64 33.98
C LYS A 154 40.14 -2.26 34.47
N GLU A 155 41.02 -1.27 34.33
CA GLU A 155 40.66 0.14 34.48
C GLU A 155 40.02 0.63 33.17
N ILE A 156 38.85 1.25 33.27
CA ILE A 156 38.10 1.74 32.09
C ILE A 156 37.99 3.27 32.06
N SER A 157 38.51 3.96 33.08
CA SER A 157 38.53 5.41 33.19
C SER A 157 39.21 6.06 31.97
N GLY A 158 38.74 7.26 31.59
CA GLY A 158 39.31 7.96 30.44
C GLY A 158 38.46 9.10 29.91
N ASP A 159 39.12 10.19 29.50
CA ASP A 159 38.49 11.46 29.07
C ASP A 159 37.34 11.26 28.07
N LYS A 160 37.49 10.33 27.13
CA LYS A 160 36.50 10.06 26.08
C LYS A 160 35.25 9.37 26.63
N LEU A 161 35.41 8.36 27.48
CA LEU A 161 34.30 7.64 28.10
C LEU A 161 33.56 8.54 29.09
N GLU A 162 34.29 9.22 29.96
CA GLU A 162 33.72 10.11 30.96
C GLU A 162 32.95 11.27 30.33
N ALA A 163 33.45 11.85 29.23
CA ALA A 163 32.74 12.90 28.50
C ALA A 163 31.42 12.40 27.89
N ILE A 164 31.40 11.19 27.32
CA ILE A 164 30.20 10.60 26.72
C ILE A 164 29.17 10.22 27.80
N VAL A 165 29.59 9.57 28.88
CA VAL A 165 28.71 9.20 30.00
C VAL A 165 28.15 10.44 30.70
N SER A 166 28.99 11.46 30.95
CA SER A 166 28.54 12.73 31.53
C SER A 166 27.48 13.42 30.67
N ASP A 167 27.56 13.29 29.34
CA ASP A 167 26.56 13.82 28.43
C ASP A 167 25.23 13.05 28.50
N TYR A 168 25.27 11.71 28.62
CA TYR A 168 24.06 10.91 28.84
C TYR A 168 23.34 11.29 30.14
N ILE A 169 24.07 11.39 31.25
CA ILE A 169 23.53 11.80 32.56
C ILE A 169 22.92 13.21 32.49
N LYS A 170 23.58 14.17 31.82
CA LYS A 170 23.05 15.53 31.61
C LYS A 170 21.76 15.57 30.79
N ARG A 171 21.54 14.59 29.92
CA ARG A 171 20.33 14.42 29.11
C ARG A 171 19.28 13.53 29.79
N ASP A 172 19.47 13.24 31.07
CA ASP A 172 18.61 12.39 31.91
C ASP A 172 18.49 10.93 31.42
N LEU A 173 19.48 10.47 30.66
CA LEU A 173 19.62 9.07 30.22
C LEU A 173 20.54 8.35 31.22
N LYS A 174 19.97 7.99 32.36
CA LYS A 174 20.72 7.54 33.55
C LYS A 174 20.71 6.03 33.75
N PHE A 175 19.94 5.28 32.99
CA PHE A 175 19.90 3.82 33.09
C PHE A 175 20.91 3.22 32.12
N PHE A 176 21.96 2.60 32.64
CA PHE A 176 23.00 1.97 31.83
C PHE A 176 22.92 0.45 31.98
N VAL A 177 22.78 -0.24 30.86
CA VAL A 177 22.91 -1.69 30.77
C VAL A 177 24.37 -2.02 30.52
N PHE A 178 24.90 -2.89 31.36
CA PHE A 178 26.20 -3.54 31.21
C PHE A 178 25.95 -4.96 30.72
N ASP A 179 26.50 -5.28 29.55
CA ASP A 179 26.38 -6.57 28.88
C ASP A 179 27.78 -7.16 28.72
N LEU A 180 28.13 -8.14 29.55
CA LEU A 180 29.39 -8.85 29.44
C LEU A 180 29.17 -10.09 28.56
N THR A 181 29.77 -10.09 27.37
CA THR A 181 29.58 -11.16 26.39
C THR A 181 30.90 -11.84 26.04
N ASP A 182 30.94 -13.17 26.02
CA ASP A 182 32.08 -13.92 25.53
C ASP A 182 32.14 -13.86 23.99
N VAL A 183 33.13 -13.15 23.45
CA VAL A 183 33.30 -12.97 22.00
C VAL A 183 34.42 -13.87 21.48
N SER A 184 34.17 -14.55 20.37
CA SER A 184 35.11 -15.49 19.74
C SER A 184 35.92 -14.84 18.61
N LYS A 185 36.96 -15.55 18.14
CA LYS A 185 37.72 -15.17 16.93
C LYS A 185 36.91 -15.31 15.64
N ALA A 186 35.84 -16.11 15.66
CA ALA A 186 35.00 -16.31 14.49
C ALA A 186 34.05 -15.12 14.35
N LYS A 187 33.84 -14.69 13.10
CA LYS A 187 32.83 -13.68 12.79
C LYS A 187 31.46 -14.35 12.88
N GLU A 188 30.89 -14.33 14.08
CA GLU A 188 29.60 -14.94 14.41
C GLU A 188 28.64 -13.86 14.94
N SER A 189 27.36 -13.97 14.58
CA SER A 189 26.31 -13.10 15.13
C SER A 189 25.99 -13.56 16.54
N ILE A 190 25.98 -12.60 17.46
CA ILE A 190 25.62 -12.85 18.85
C ILE A 190 24.07 -12.86 18.97
N GLU A 191 23.53 -13.67 19.89
CA GLU A 191 22.10 -13.78 20.10
C GLU A 191 21.45 -12.42 20.36
N PRO A 192 20.28 -12.14 19.78
CA PRO A 192 19.65 -10.85 19.99
C PRO A 192 19.16 -10.73 21.43
N ILE A 193 19.22 -9.52 21.98
CA ILE A 193 18.60 -9.21 23.27
C ILE A 193 17.44 -8.25 23.03
N MET A 194 16.31 -8.54 23.68
CA MET A 194 15.12 -7.71 23.69
C MET A 194 15.02 -6.93 25.01
N TYR A 195 14.90 -5.60 24.91
CA TYR A 195 14.64 -4.69 26.02
C TYR A 195 13.27 -4.04 25.84
N ARG A 196 12.43 -4.02 26.88
CA ARG A 196 11.15 -3.31 26.88
C ARG A 196 11.14 -2.25 27.97
N PHE A 197 10.91 -0.99 27.61
CA PHE A 197 11.00 0.16 28.52
C PHE A 197 10.06 1.31 28.13
N GLU A 198 9.85 2.26 29.04
CA GLU A 198 9.01 3.45 28.76
C GLU A 198 9.84 4.51 28.05
N SER A 199 9.26 5.12 27.02
CA SER A 199 9.90 6.21 26.30
C SER A 199 8.87 7.12 25.65
N SER A 200 9.09 8.43 25.80
CA SER A 200 8.26 9.48 25.17
C SER A 200 8.70 9.83 23.74
N PHE A 201 9.72 9.12 23.22
CA PHE A 201 10.24 9.25 21.86
C PHE A 201 10.83 7.91 21.41
N LEU A 202 10.86 7.65 20.10
CA LEU A 202 11.61 6.52 19.57
C LEU A 202 13.11 6.75 19.80
N TYR A 203 13.79 5.80 20.43
CA TYR A 203 15.15 5.98 20.91
C TYR A 203 16.14 4.91 20.41
N TYR A 204 17.35 5.35 20.05
CA TYR A 204 18.46 4.44 19.79
C TYR A 204 19.82 5.09 20.11
N PRO A 205 20.65 4.48 20.97
CA PRO A 205 21.88 5.10 21.46
C PRO A 205 23.03 5.03 20.45
N LEU A 206 23.05 5.91 19.46
CA LEU A 206 24.14 6.00 18.47
C LEU A 206 25.42 6.63 19.06
N LYS A 207 25.29 7.55 20.01
CA LYS A 207 26.42 8.38 20.46
C LYS A 207 27.46 7.59 21.25
N ILE A 208 27.05 6.51 21.94
CA ILE A 208 27.94 5.64 22.70
C ILE A 208 28.96 4.92 21.78
N SER A 209 28.59 4.69 20.51
CA SER A 209 29.45 4.06 19.51
C SER A 209 30.68 4.92 19.16
N LYS A 210 30.68 6.22 19.51
CA LYS A 210 31.86 7.09 19.35
C LYS A 210 33.07 6.65 20.17
N LEU A 211 32.91 5.75 21.15
CA LEU A 211 34.04 5.21 21.92
C LEU A 211 35.07 4.53 21.00
N ALA A 212 34.59 3.86 19.95
CA ALA A 212 35.40 3.20 18.94
C ALA A 212 35.85 4.14 17.81
N LEU A 213 36.70 3.61 16.91
CA LEU A 213 37.16 4.26 15.69
C LEU A 213 36.88 3.36 14.49
N GLY A 214 36.81 3.92 13.28
CA GLY A 214 36.55 3.15 12.05
C GLY A 214 35.16 3.38 11.46
N ASP A 215 34.88 2.68 10.37
CA ASP A 215 33.62 2.78 9.63
C ASP A 215 32.67 1.64 10.03
N VAL A 216 31.37 1.93 10.01
CA VAL A 216 30.32 0.96 10.37
C VAL A 216 29.08 1.10 9.49
N ASP A 217 28.38 -0.02 9.34
CA ASP A 217 27.04 -0.09 8.75
C ASP A 217 26.00 -0.37 9.85
N ILE A 218 25.07 0.56 10.05
CA ILE A 218 23.97 0.43 11.03
C ILE A 218 22.65 0.36 10.26
N GLY A 219 21.88 -0.72 10.48
CA GLY A 219 20.52 -0.88 9.98
C GLY A 219 19.50 -0.93 11.12
N ILE A 220 18.49 -0.07 11.07
CA ILE A 220 17.42 -0.01 12.09
C ILE A 220 16.07 -0.20 11.41
N PHE A 221 15.28 -1.16 11.85
CA PHE A 221 13.89 -1.34 11.46
C PHE A 221 12.99 -0.76 12.55
N ALA A 222 12.46 0.44 12.31
CA ALA A 222 11.55 1.09 13.24
C ALA A 222 10.10 0.74 12.89
N ILE A 223 9.34 0.23 13.87
CA ILE A 223 7.92 -0.10 13.76
C ILE A 223 7.16 0.85 14.70
N THR A 224 6.28 1.69 14.15
CA THR A 224 5.60 2.73 14.93
C THR A 224 4.17 2.97 14.49
N ASN A 225 3.40 3.74 15.27
CA ASN A 225 2.00 4.10 14.96
C ASN A 225 1.83 5.06 13.76
N GLY A 226 2.90 5.47 13.07
CA GLY A 226 2.84 6.44 11.98
C GLY A 226 4.20 6.67 11.31
N ARG A 227 4.34 7.74 10.53
CA ARG A 227 5.64 8.05 9.90
C ARG A 227 6.61 8.67 10.88
N ILE A 228 7.87 8.25 10.82
CA ILE A 228 8.94 8.93 11.54
C ILE A 228 9.11 10.34 10.96
N ASN A 229 9.17 11.34 11.84
CA ASN A 229 9.46 12.70 11.41
C ASN A 229 10.88 12.76 10.81
N ARG A 230 10.98 13.02 9.50
CA ARG A 230 12.26 13.06 8.77
C ARG A 230 13.24 14.12 9.29
N SER A 231 12.77 15.15 9.98
CA SER A 231 13.65 16.14 10.63
C SER A 231 14.31 15.61 11.90
N SER A 232 13.82 14.49 12.46
CA SER A 232 14.31 13.90 13.71
C SER A 232 15.35 12.78 13.52
N ILE A 233 15.60 12.31 12.29
CA ILE A 233 16.51 11.18 12.03
C ILE A 233 17.99 11.55 11.86
N SER A 234 18.36 12.83 12.02
CA SER A 234 19.73 13.35 12.07
C SER A 234 20.72 12.76 11.04
N VAL A 235 21.66 11.91 11.47
CA VAL A 235 22.71 11.25 10.68
C VAL A 235 22.21 10.00 9.94
N LEU A 236 21.09 9.41 10.39
CA LEU A 236 20.45 8.29 9.72
C LEU A 236 19.68 8.77 8.49
N ARG A 237 19.55 7.89 7.50
CA ARG A 237 18.73 8.09 6.31
C ARG A 237 17.67 7.01 6.26
N ILE A 238 16.52 7.30 5.65
CA ILE A 238 15.57 6.23 5.32
C ILE A 238 16.18 5.43 4.17
N ALA A 239 16.20 4.10 4.29
CA ALA A 239 16.67 3.24 3.22
C ALA A 239 15.79 3.44 1.98
N GLU A 240 16.38 3.46 0.79
CA GLU A 240 15.66 3.68 -0.46
C GLU A 240 15.84 2.49 -1.40
N TRP A 241 14.87 2.31 -2.28
CA TRP A 241 14.89 1.27 -3.29
C TRP A 241 14.58 1.79 -4.69
N ASN A 242 15.25 1.20 -5.68
CA ASN A 242 15.09 1.58 -7.08
C ASN A 242 13.77 1.03 -7.63
N TYR A 243 12.80 1.90 -7.92
CA TYR A 243 11.60 1.53 -8.67
C TYR A 243 11.90 1.53 -10.18
N PRO A 244 11.97 0.35 -10.82
CA PRO A 244 12.47 0.23 -12.18
C PRO A 244 11.44 0.75 -13.20
N ARG A 245 11.69 1.94 -13.73
CA ARG A 245 10.90 2.51 -14.86
C ARG A 245 11.37 1.99 -16.22
N TRP A 246 12.67 1.70 -16.33
CA TRP A 246 13.38 1.30 -17.54
C TRP A 246 14.29 0.10 -17.25
N PRO A 247 14.70 -0.69 -18.27
CA PRO A 247 15.79 -1.64 -18.09
C PRO A 247 17.05 -0.95 -17.56
N GLU A 248 17.85 -1.65 -16.73
CA GLU A 248 19.01 -1.08 -16.01
C GLU A 248 19.99 -0.30 -16.91
N TRP A 249 20.16 -0.71 -18.17
CA TRP A 249 21.05 -0.04 -19.11
C TRP A 249 20.63 1.40 -19.46
N CYS A 250 19.39 1.79 -19.15
CA CYS A 250 18.89 3.16 -19.34
C CYS A 250 19.16 4.10 -18.17
N TYR A 251 19.57 3.60 -16.99
CA TYR A 251 19.60 4.40 -15.75
C TYR A 251 20.57 5.59 -15.78
N LEU A 252 21.59 5.54 -16.64
CA LEU A 252 22.51 6.67 -16.86
C LEU A 252 21.82 7.90 -17.49
N TRP A 253 20.73 7.68 -18.24
CA TRP A 253 20.00 8.73 -18.95
C TRP A 253 18.62 9.01 -18.33
N HIS A 254 18.08 8.02 -17.63
CA HIS A 254 16.79 8.08 -16.93
C HIS A 254 16.93 7.41 -15.56
N PRO A 255 17.35 8.14 -14.52
CA PRO A 255 17.47 7.57 -13.18
C PRO A 255 16.12 7.02 -12.69
N PRO A 256 16.10 5.89 -11.97
CA PRO A 256 14.88 5.33 -11.40
C PRO A 256 14.32 6.22 -10.29
N ASP A 257 13.03 6.09 -9.99
CA ASP A 257 12.45 6.71 -8.79
C ASP A 257 13.00 5.95 -7.57
N LEU A 258 13.58 6.69 -6.62
CA LEU A 258 14.03 6.15 -5.33
C LEU A 258 12.85 6.22 -4.36
N LEU A 259 12.35 5.05 -3.95
CA LEU A 259 11.23 4.95 -3.01
C LEU A 259 11.75 4.60 -1.62
N PRO A 260 11.24 5.23 -0.55
CA PRO A 260 11.62 4.86 0.79
C PRO A 260 11.15 3.44 1.13
N VAL A 261 11.94 2.69 1.89
CA VAL A 261 11.52 1.45 2.55
C VAL A 261 10.73 1.85 3.80
N GLU A 262 9.54 2.38 3.54
CA GLU A 262 8.58 2.88 4.53
C GLU A 262 7.17 2.47 4.07
N PHE A 263 6.49 1.61 4.81
CA PHE A 263 5.18 1.07 4.42
C PHE A 263 4.35 0.57 5.61
N SER A 264 3.04 0.43 5.40
CA SER A 264 2.10 -0.05 6.41
C SER A 264 2.17 -1.56 6.57
N LEU A 265 2.06 -1.97 7.82
CA LEU A 265 1.87 -3.33 8.27
C LEU A 265 0.42 -3.50 8.76
N THR A 266 -0.26 -4.55 8.31
CA THR A 266 -1.50 -5.01 8.94
C THR A 266 -1.18 -5.60 10.31
N ILE A 267 -2.20 -5.76 11.16
CA ILE A 267 -1.99 -6.37 12.48
C ILE A 267 -1.44 -7.81 12.36
N ASP A 268 -1.91 -8.59 11.38
CA ASP A 268 -1.41 -9.94 11.12
C ASP A 268 0.05 -9.94 10.66
N GLU A 269 0.48 -8.93 9.91
CA GLU A 269 1.87 -8.79 9.51
C GLU A 269 2.76 -8.40 10.69
N VAL A 270 2.28 -7.55 11.60
CA VAL A 270 3.00 -7.23 12.85
C VAL A 270 3.13 -8.46 13.74
N GLU A 271 2.04 -9.23 13.92
CA GLU A 271 2.02 -10.49 14.66
C GLU A 271 3.01 -11.51 14.07
N SER A 272 3.13 -11.55 12.74
CA SER A 272 4.08 -12.43 12.05
C SER A 272 5.56 -12.07 12.32
N ILE A 273 5.85 -10.81 12.68
CA ILE A 273 7.20 -10.35 13.03
C ILE A 273 7.55 -10.81 14.45
N SER A 274 6.71 -10.51 15.43
CA SER A 274 6.85 -10.95 16.82
C SER A 274 5.57 -10.67 17.59
N HIS A 275 5.14 -11.64 18.40
CA HIS A 275 3.98 -11.49 19.29
C HIS A 275 4.16 -10.31 20.26
N GLU A 276 5.36 -10.17 20.85
CA GLU A 276 5.68 -9.09 21.79
C GLU A 276 5.65 -7.70 21.14
N ILE A 277 6.00 -7.61 19.85
CA ILE A 277 5.85 -6.36 19.09
C ILE A 277 4.37 -6.08 18.84
N ALA A 278 3.58 -7.09 18.47
CA ALA A 278 2.16 -6.92 18.18
C ALA A 278 1.34 -6.47 19.41
N GLU A 279 1.74 -6.85 20.62
CA GLU A 279 1.15 -6.35 21.88
C GLU A 279 1.17 -4.81 22.01
N LEU A 280 2.04 -4.11 21.26
CA LEU A 280 2.14 -2.65 21.31
C LEU A 280 1.14 -1.94 20.38
N PHE A 281 0.49 -2.64 19.45
CA PHE A 281 -0.28 -2.03 18.35
C PHE A 281 -1.70 -2.59 18.24
N ASP A 282 -2.70 -1.70 18.21
CA ASP A 282 -4.12 -2.12 18.11
C ASP A 282 -4.63 -2.23 16.66
N ASN A 283 -4.11 -1.42 15.72
CA ASN A 283 -4.70 -1.22 14.39
C ASN A 283 -3.69 -1.37 13.23
N GLY A 284 -2.59 -2.10 13.46
CA GLY A 284 -1.45 -2.18 12.55
C GLY A 284 -0.35 -1.15 12.87
N ALA A 285 0.69 -1.12 12.05
CA ALA A 285 1.86 -0.26 12.28
C ALA A 285 2.47 0.26 10.97
N CYS A 286 3.47 1.13 11.09
CA CYS A 286 4.31 1.63 10.01
C CYS A 286 5.73 1.14 10.22
N LEU A 287 6.27 0.41 9.25
CA LEU A 287 7.68 0.03 9.23
C LEU A 287 8.49 1.07 8.47
N THR A 288 9.58 1.54 9.04
CA THR A 288 10.57 2.43 8.42
C THR A 288 11.96 1.82 8.59
N ALA A 289 12.65 1.51 7.49
CA ALA A 289 14.05 1.10 7.56
C ALA A 289 14.96 2.33 7.52
N LEU A 290 15.82 2.48 8.51
CA LEU A 290 16.82 3.53 8.63
C LEU A 290 18.22 2.93 8.49
N THR A 291 19.13 3.65 7.84
CA THR A 291 20.51 3.22 7.63
C THR A 291 21.51 4.33 7.92
N TYR A 292 22.72 3.91 8.29
CA TYR A 292 23.91 4.73 8.37
C TYR A 292 25.11 3.93 7.88
N GLU A 293 25.89 4.52 6.99
CA GLU A 293 27.16 3.98 6.49
C GLU A 293 28.19 5.10 6.62
N GLY A 294 29.25 4.85 7.39
CA GLY A 294 30.34 5.80 7.54
C GLY A 294 31.08 5.76 8.89
N PRO A 295 31.90 6.79 9.17
CA PRO A 295 32.77 6.82 10.34
C PRO A 295 32.00 6.89 11.66
N LEU A 296 32.33 6.06 12.64
CA LEU A 296 31.76 6.06 14.00
C LEU A 296 31.86 7.43 14.68
N GLU A 297 32.88 8.22 14.36
CA GLU A 297 33.12 9.56 14.93
C GLU A 297 32.01 10.57 14.61
N TRP A 298 31.27 10.36 13.51
CA TRP A 298 30.20 11.26 13.05
C TRP A 298 28.86 11.04 13.77
N LEU A 299 28.72 9.96 14.56
CA LEU A 299 27.53 9.67 15.37
C LEU A 299 27.42 10.59 16.60
N ALA A 300 27.29 11.90 16.36
CA ALA A 300 27.36 12.92 17.41
C ALA A 300 26.12 12.99 18.34
N ALA A 301 25.03 12.33 17.96
CA ALA A 301 23.76 12.30 18.69
C ALA A 301 23.08 10.93 18.57
N ASP A 302 22.27 10.58 19.57
CA ASP A 302 21.38 9.41 19.54
C ASP A 302 20.19 9.64 18.61
N LEU A 303 19.57 8.57 18.12
CA LEU A 303 18.24 8.65 17.51
C LEU A 303 17.25 9.03 18.61
N LYS A 304 16.59 10.17 18.45
CA LYS A 304 15.45 10.61 19.26
C LYS A 304 14.39 11.12 18.29
N ALA A 305 13.51 10.22 17.89
CA ALA A 305 12.50 10.50 16.87
C ALA A 305 11.10 10.62 17.45
N THR A 306 10.33 11.55 16.87
CA THR A 306 8.88 11.61 17.08
C THR A 306 8.18 11.04 15.86
N VAL A 307 6.98 10.52 16.06
CA VAL A 307 6.14 9.98 14.99
C VAL A 307 5.02 10.97 14.73
N THR A 308 4.74 11.22 13.46
CA THR A 308 3.53 11.93 13.06
C THR A 308 2.46 10.86 12.91
N LEU A 309 1.49 10.81 13.84
CA LEU A 309 0.31 9.96 13.69
C LEU A 309 -0.29 10.23 12.30
N SER A 310 -0.59 9.18 11.54
CA SER A 310 -0.92 9.29 10.11
C SER A 310 -2.25 10.00 9.90
N SER A 311 -2.24 11.33 9.96
CA SER A 311 -3.26 12.14 9.29
C SER A 311 -3.09 11.94 7.79
N PRO A 312 -4.18 11.76 7.02
CA PRO A 312 -4.16 11.77 5.57
C PRO A 312 -3.25 12.87 5.02
N THR A 313 -2.26 12.47 4.23
CA THR A 313 -1.33 13.38 3.56
C THR A 313 -1.66 13.49 2.08
N THR A 314 -1.18 14.56 1.44
CA THR A 314 -1.35 14.79 0.01
C THR A 314 -0.03 14.55 -0.73
N ILE A 315 -0.05 13.69 -1.74
CA ILE A 315 1.07 13.39 -2.63
C ILE A 315 0.75 13.98 -4.00
N TYR A 316 1.64 14.79 -4.54
CA TYR A 316 1.51 15.39 -5.87
C TYR A 316 2.33 14.63 -6.90
N VAL A 317 1.71 14.27 -8.02
CA VAL A 317 2.36 13.61 -9.16
C VAL A 317 2.38 14.59 -10.34
N PRO A 318 3.55 14.91 -10.95
CA PRO A 318 4.82 14.23 -10.78
C PRO A 318 5.76 14.84 -9.72
N ASP A 319 5.33 15.85 -8.97
CA ASP A 319 6.21 16.65 -8.09
C ASP A 319 6.97 15.81 -7.05
N ASN A 320 6.26 14.91 -6.35
CA ASN A 320 6.84 14.03 -5.34
C ASN A 320 7.35 12.73 -5.94
N TYR A 321 6.65 12.18 -6.93
CA TYR A 321 6.99 10.92 -7.60
C TYR A 321 6.66 11.01 -9.08
N SER A 322 7.52 10.46 -9.95
CA SER A 322 7.37 10.63 -11.40
C SER A 322 6.20 9.85 -12.01
N THR A 323 5.60 8.92 -11.26
CA THR A 323 4.50 8.03 -11.70
C THR A 323 3.41 7.92 -10.64
N ILE A 324 2.20 7.61 -11.08
CA ILE A 324 1.05 7.42 -10.17
C ILE A 324 1.23 6.13 -9.36
N GLN A 325 1.74 5.06 -9.97
CA GLN A 325 1.99 3.82 -9.23
C GLN A 325 3.04 4.00 -8.13
N ALA A 326 4.09 4.79 -8.35
CA ALA A 326 5.06 5.09 -7.30
C ALA A 326 4.40 5.83 -6.12
N ALA A 327 3.53 6.80 -6.40
CA ALA A 327 2.74 7.48 -5.37
C ALA A 327 1.82 6.50 -4.61
N VAL A 328 1.15 5.58 -5.30
CA VAL A 328 0.34 4.52 -4.65
C VAL A 328 1.21 3.62 -3.76
N ASN A 329 2.40 3.26 -4.21
CA ASN A 329 3.31 2.38 -3.46
C ASN A 329 3.77 2.99 -2.12
N VAL A 330 3.95 4.31 -2.06
CA VAL A 330 4.40 5.01 -0.84
C VAL A 330 3.27 5.59 0.01
N ALA A 331 2.06 5.68 -0.55
CA ALA A 331 0.89 6.20 0.15
C ALA A 331 0.46 5.28 1.31
N PHE A 332 -0.16 5.85 2.33
CA PHE A 332 -0.89 5.15 3.38
C PHE A 332 -2.40 5.19 3.14
N ASP A 333 -3.13 4.30 3.80
CA ASP A 333 -4.59 4.37 3.81
C ASP A 333 -5.05 5.76 4.30
N GLY A 334 -6.00 6.35 3.58
CA GLY A 334 -6.50 7.69 3.77
C GLY A 334 -5.78 8.77 2.96
N ASP A 335 -4.57 8.51 2.44
CA ASP A 335 -3.82 9.52 1.67
C ASP A 335 -4.54 9.94 0.38
N THR A 336 -4.26 11.17 -0.05
CA THR A 336 -4.73 11.73 -1.31
C THR A 336 -3.58 11.87 -2.30
N ILE A 337 -3.75 11.37 -3.52
CA ILE A 337 -2.83 11.53 -4.64
C ILE A 337 -3.45 12.51 -5.64
N ILE A 338 -2.85 13.70 -5.76
CA ILE A 338 -3.22 14.71 -6.75
C ILE A 338 -2.33 14.55 -7.98
N VAL A 339 -2.93 14.30 -9.13
CA VAL A 339 -2.21 14.13 -10.40
C VAL A 339 -2.36 15.38 -11.24
N ARG A 340 -1.23 16.04 -11.52
CA ARG A 340 -1.16 17.24 -12.35
C ARG A 340 -1.44 16.95 -13.83
N ASP A 341 -1.65 18.02 -14.59
CA ASP A 341 -1.83 18.00 -16.03
C ASP A 341 -0.71 17.21 -16.73
N GLY A 342 -1.08 16.27 -17.59
CA GLY A 342 -0.12 15.46 -18.29
C GLY A 342 -0.71 14.21 -18.94
N THR A 343 0.17 13.45 -19.59
CA THR A 343 -0.14 12.10 -20.08
C THR A 343 0.76 11.09 -19.38
N TYR A 344 0.14 10.20 -18.64
CA TYR A 344 0.78 9.13 -17.89
C TYR A 344 0.52 7.81 -18.61
N ASN A 345 1.58 7.06 -18.92
CA ASN A 345 1.46 5.76 -19.61
C ASN A 345 1.73 4.65 -18.59
N GLU A 346 0.68 4.16 -17.93
CA GLU A 346 0.74 3.28 -16.76
C GLU A 346 -0.42 2.27 -16.75
N ASN A 347 -0.25 1.18 -16.00
CA ASN A 347 -1.34 0.33 -15.51
C ASN A 347 -1.20 0.32 -13.98
N ILE A 348 -2.19 0.84 -13.29
CA ILE A 348 -2.12 1.25 -11.89
C ILE A 348 -2.92 0.26 -11.05
N LYS A 349 -2.26 -0.36 -10.07
CA LYS A 349 -2.84 -1.26 -9.08
C LYS A 349 -3.04 -0.48 -7.78
N VAL A 350 -4.29 -0.28 -7.41
CA VAL A 350 -4.71 0.42 -6.20
C VAL A 350 -5.13 -0.63 -5.17
N ASN A 351 -4.23 -0.86 -4.21
CA ASN A 351 -4.37 -1.86 -3.16
C ASN A 351 -4.39 -1.22 -1.74
N LYS A 352 -4.60 0.09 -1.68
CA LYS A 352 -4.72 0.89 -0.45
C LYS A 352 -5.94 1.80 -0.55
N ARG A 353 -6.51 2.18 0.59
CA ARG A 353 -7.69 3.05 0.70
C ARG A 353 -7.28 4.48 0.36
N LEU A 354 -7.34 4.86 -0.91
CA LEU A 354 -6.78 6.13 -1.40
C LEU A 354 -7.84 7.00 -2.06
N THR A 355 -7.63 8.32 -1.97
CA THR A 355 -8.24 9.26 -2.91
C THR A 355 -7.23 9.57 -4.00
N ILE A 356 -7.57 9.33 -5.26
CA ILE A 356 -6.71 9.61 -6.41
C ILE A 356 -7.51 10.52 -7.34
N GLU A 357 -7.05 11.75 -7.55
CA GLU A 357 -7.79 12.74 -8.33
C GLU A 357 -6.89 13.55 -9.25
N SER A 358 -7.43 13.92 -10.41
CA SER A 358 -6.80 14.87 -11.31
C SER A 358 -6.92 16.30 -10.77
N GLU A 359 -5.84 17.08 -10.88
CA GLU A 359 -5.84 18.48 -10.46
C GLU A 359 -6.81 19.36 -11.26
N ASN A 360 -6.87 19.18 -12.59
CA ASN A 360 -7.68 20.02 -13.49
C ASN A 360 -8.64 19.21 -14.37
N GLY A 361 -9.03 18.03 -13.90
CA GLY A 361 -10.04 17.19 -14.55
C GLY A 361 -9.55 16.44 -15.80
N PRO A 362 -10.49 15.75 -16.49
CA PRO A 362 -10.14 14.66 -17.41
C PRO A 362 -9.58 15.15 -18.74
N ASP A 363 -9.86 16.39 -19.14
CA ASP A 363 -9.31 16.97 -20.38
C ASP A 363 -7.81 17.30 -20.27
N LYS A 364 -7.28 17.36 -19.04
CA LYS A 364 -5.90 17.75 -18.74
C LYS A 364 -5.04 16.59 -18.27
N THR A 365 -5.65 15.58 -17.66
CA THR A 365 -4.92 14.45 -17.07
C THR A 365 -5.34 13.14 -17.73
N ILE A 366 -4.48 12.66 -18.62
CA ILE A 366 -4.72 11.49 -19.47
C ILE A 366 -3.91 10.32 -18.92
N ILE A 367 -4.58 9.24 -18.57
CA ILE A 367 -3.94 7.96 -18.21
C ILE A 367 -4.14 6.99 -19.36
N ARG A 368 -3.05 6.65 -20.03
CA ARG A 368 -3.02 5.68 -21.13
C ARG A 368 -2.49 4.35 -20.63
N ALA A 369 -3.16 3.25 -20.98
CA ALA A 369 -2.66 1.91 -20.70
C ALA A 369 -1.23 1.72 -21.24
N LYS A 370 -0.29 1.31 -20.37
CA LYS A 370 1.08 0.94 -20.80
C LYS A 370 1.07 -0.42 -21.49
N ASN A 371 0.37 -1.38 -20.89
CA ASN A 371 -0.03 -2.65 -21.48
C ASN A 371 -1.53 -2.57 -21.83
N TRP A 372 -1.84 -2.68 -23.11
CA TRP A 372 -3.20 -2.57 -23.64
C TRP A 372 -4.05 -3.84 -23.45
N GLU A 373 -3.43 -4.94 -23.02
CA GLU A 373 -4.12 -6.18 -22.62
C GLU A 373 -4.54 -6.18 -21.14
N ASP A 374 -4.14 -5.16 -20.37
CA ASP A 374 -4.42 -5.03 -18.94
C ASP A 374 -5.23 -3.77 -18.63
N CYS A 375 -5.84 -3.72 -17.45
CA CYS A 375 -6.64 -2.59 -17.00
C CYS A 375 -5.77 -1.35 -16.77
N VAL A 376 -6.30 -0.14 -17.01
CA VAL A 376 -5.57 1.09 -16.64
C VAL A 376 -5.57 1.29 -15.14
N PHE A 377 -6.71 1.15 -14.48
CA PHE A 377 -6.82 1.06 -13.03
C PHE A 377 -7.39 -0.29 -12.62
N THR A 378 -6.72 -0.97 -11.70
CA THR A 378 -7.20 -2.16 -10.99
C THR A 378 -7.31 -1.82 -9.51
N VAL A 379 -8.55 -1.73 -9.03
CA VAL A 379 -8.88 -1.43 -7.63
C VAL A 379 -9.29 -2.72 -6.94
N SER A 380 -8.55 -3.08 -5.88
CA SER A 380 -8.70 -4.35 -5.18
C SER A 380 -8.88 -4.17 -3.66
N VAL A 381 -9.34 -3.01 -3.23
CA VAL A 381 -9.60 -2.69 -1.83
C VAL A 381 -10.73 -1.68 -1.73
N ASP A 382 -11.47 -1.76 -0.63
CA ASP A 382 -12.59 -0.88 -0.34
C ASP A 382 -12.20 0.59 -0.17
N TYR A 383 -13.18 1.49 -0.20
CA TYR A 383 -13.04 2.92 0.14
C TYR A 383 -12.01 3.68 -0.71
N VAL A 384 -11.92 3.32 -2.00
CA VAL A 384 -11.08 4.03 -2.98
C VAL A 384 -11.91 5.05 -3.75
N ASN A 385 -11.39 6.28 -3.86
CA ASN A 385 -11.98 7.34 -4.67
C ASN A 385 -11.10 7.60 -5.90
N ILE A 386 -11.65 7.53 -7.11
CA ILE A 386 -10.94 7.86 -8.36
C ILE A 386 -11.73 8.91 -9.13
N SER A 387 -11.14 10.08 -9.38
CA SER A 387 -11.87 11.14 -10.09
C SER A 387 -11.06 12.01 -11.05
N GLY A 388 -11.76 12.51 -12.07
CA GLY A 388 -11.23 13.55 -12.96
C GLY A 388 -10.22 13.06 -14.01
N PHE A 389 -10.17 11.78 -14.35
CA PHE A 389 -9.20 11.25 -15.32
C PHE A 389 -9.79 10.97 -16.69
N LYS A 390 -9.00 11.17 -17.75
CA LYS A 390 -9.26 10.53 -19.05
C LYS A 390 -8.48 9.23 -19.15
N VAL A 391 -9.19 8.10 -19.15
CA VAL A 391 -8.62 6.75 -19.08
C VAL A 391 -8.82 6.03 -20.41
N VAL A 392 -7.71 5.66 -21.07
CA VAL A 392 -7.75 5.23 -22.48
C VAL A 392 -6.80 4.09 -22.86
N GLU A 393 -7.16 3.41 -23.95
CA GLU A 393 -6.34 2.46 -24.72
C GLU A 393 -6.05 1.10 -24.06
N ALA A 394 -6.78 0.73 -23.01
CA ALA A 394 -6.82 -0.65 -22.52
C ALA A 394 -7.74 -1.50 -23.40
N ALA A 395 -7.35 -1.75 -24.67
CA ALA A 395 -7.94 -2.78 -25.56
C ALA A 395 -7.39 -2.78 -27.01
N ARG A 396 -6.15 -2.32 -27.28
CA ARG A 396 -5.63 -2.24 -28.66
C ARG A 396 -5.51 -3.63 -29.33
N GLY A 397 -6.51 -4.03 -30.12
CA GLY A 397 -6.52 -5.33 -30.80
C GLY A 397 -7.43 -6.38 -30.14
N PHE A 398 -8.15 -6.02 -29.09
CA PHE A 398 -9.23 -6.85 -28.54
C PHE A 398 -10.48 -6.72 -29.42
N HIS A 399 -10.85 -7.82 -30.09
CA HIS A 399 -12.09 -7.93 -30.85
C HIS A 399 -12.95 -9.02 -30.21
N GLU A 400 -13.95 -8.66 -29.39
CA GLU A 400 -14.90 -9.64 -28.88
C GLU A 400 -15.78 -10.15 -30.04
N ILE A 401 -15.88 -11.48 -30.18
CA ILE A 401 -16.89 -12.13 -31.02
C ILE A 401 -18.14 -12.26 -30.15
N ILE A 402 -19.06 -11.31 -30.29
CA ILE A 402 -20.39 -11.41 -29.67
C ILE A 402 -21.24 -12.34 -30.54
N GLU A 403 -21.41 -13.59 -30.09
CA GLU A 403 -22.45 -14.48 -30.62
C GLU A 403 -23.80 -14.10 -30.01
N ILE A 404 -24.81 -13.87 -30.87
CA ILE A 404 -26.19 -13.77 -30.41
C ILE A 404 -26.61 -15.20 -30.06
N GLY A 405 -27.13 -15.40 -28.84
CA GLY A 405 -27.66 -16.65 -28.36
C GLY A 405 -28.78 -17.17 -29.26
N GLU A 406 -29.04 -18.47 -29.20
CA GLU A 406 -30.02 -19.16 -30.07
C GLU A 406 -31.44 -18.58 -29.97
N ASP A 407 -31.75 -17.91 -28.87
CA ASP A 407 -33.01 -17.19 -28.65
C ASP A 407 -33.16 -15.90 -29.49
N GLY A 408 -32.08 -15.39 -30.09
CA GLY A 408 -32.08 -14.13 -30.84
C GLY A 408 -32.17 -12.87 -29.98
N PHE A 409 -32.13 -13.01 -28.65
CA PHE A 409 -32.36 -11.92 -27.69
C PHE A 409 -31.18 -11.69 -26.73
N HIS A 410 -30.30 -12.67 -26.51
CA HIS A 410 -29.13 -12.49 -25.64
C HIS A 410 -27.80 -12.58 -26.37
N LYS A 411 -26.74 -12.06 -25.72
CA LYS A 411 -25.36 -12.28 -26.12
C LYS A 411 -24.83 -13.49 -25.35
N LYS A 412 -24.32 -14.50 -26.05
CA LYS A 412 -23.40 -15.46 -25.43
C LYS A 412 -22.04 -14.79 -25.35
N ARG A 413 -21.69 -14.25 -24.19
CA ARG A 413 -20.33 -13.75 -23.94
C ARG A 413 -19.40 -14.95 -23.78
N VAL A 414 -18.59 -15.22 -24.81
CA VAL A 414 -17.55 -16.24 -24.74
C VAL A 414 -16.30 -15.59 -24.11
N GLY A 415 -16.07 -15.83 -22.82
CA GLY A 415 -14.83 -15.46 -22.13
C GLY A 415 -15.03 -14.71 -20.82
N SER A 416 -15.01 -15.44 -19.71
CA SER A 416 -14.73 -14.90 -18.38
C SER A 416 -13.64 -15.75 -17.73
N GLY A 417 -12.38 -15.37 -17.97
CA GLY A 417 -11.22 -16.00 -17.36
C GLY A 417 -9.99 -15.15 -17.64
N SER A 418 -9.48 -14.49 -16.59
CA SER A 418 -8.30 -13.59 -16.52
C SER A 418 -8.29 -12.37 -17.45
N GLY A 419 -8.60 -11.20 -16.88
CA GLY A 419 -8.22 -9.87 -17.38
C GLY A 419 -8.91 -9.40 -18.67
N ARG A 420 -10.14 -8.88 -18.57
CA ARG A 420 -10.66 -8.02 -19.64
C ARG A 420 -9.90 -6.69 -19.54
N PRO A 421 -9.42 -6.09 -20.64
CA PRO A 421 -8.74 -4.81 -20.56
C PRO A 421 -9.80 -3.72 -20.34
N VAL A 422 -9.87 -3.19 -19.12
CA VAL A 422 -10.87 -2.20 -18.70
C VAL A 422 -10.19 -0.85 -18.45
N GLY A 423 -10.91 0.25 -18.64
CA GLY A 423 -10.43 1.55 -18.17
C GLY A 423 -10.24 1.55 -16.66
N ILE A 424 -11.34 1.44 -15.90
CA ILE A 424 -11.33 1.37 -14.43
C ILE A 424 -12.03 0.09 -13.98
N HIS A 425 -11.30 -0.83 -13.34
CA HIS A 425 -11.83 -2.11 -12.86
C HIS A 425 -11.82 -2.17 -11.33
N LEU A 426 -12.99 -2.40 -10.74
CA LEU A 426 -13.16 -2.73 -9.33
C LEU A 426 -13.36 -4.25 -9.24
N TYR A 427 -12.50 -4.91 -8.47
CA TYR A 427 -12.54 -6.35 -8.23
C TYR A 427 -12.51 -6.60 -6.73
N GLU A 428 -13.60 -7.16 -6.20
CA GLU A 428 -13.77 -7.39 -4.76
C GLU A 428 -13.51 -6.09 -3.94
N ALA A 429 -14.02 -4.96 -4.43
CA ALA A 429 -13.82 -3.64 -3.84
C ALA A 429 -15.18 -2.97 -3.57
N ASP A 430 -15.46 -2.73 -2.30
CA ASP A 430 -16.72 -2.14 -1.84
C ASP A 430 -16.56 -0.68 -1.40
N TYR A 431 -17.66 0.07 -1.35
CA TYR A 431 -17.67 1.45 -0.86
C TYR A 431 -16.74 2.43 -1.60
N CYS A 432 -16.39 2.14 -2.85
CA CYS A 432 -15.59 3.02 -3.71
C CYS A 432 -16.46 4.09 -4.39
N ASN A 433 -15.83 5.21 -4.75
CA ASN A 433 -16.43 6.28 -5.54
C ASN A 433 -15.64 6.54 -6.83
N ILE A 434 -16.25 6.29 -7.97
CA ILE A 434 -15.66 6.55 -9.29
C ILE A 434 -16.45 7.67 -9.95
N SER A 435 -15.84 8.86 -10.06
CA SER A 435 -16.58 10.06 -10.48
C SER A 435 -15.86 10.97 -11.47
N ASN A 436 -16.61 11.65 -12.33
CA ASN A 436 -16.08 12.69 -13.23
C ASN A 436 -14.94 12.21 -14.16
N ASN A 437 -14.91 10.92 -14.52
CA ASN A 437 -13.90 10.36 -15.42
C ASN A 437 -14.42 10.27 -16.85
N ILE A 438 -13.50 10.31 -17.83
CA ILE A 438 -13.74 9.98 -19.23
C ILE A 438 -13.04 8.65 -19.56
N ALA A 439 -13.76 7.53 -19.61
CA ALA A 439 -13.19 6.23 -19.97
C ALA A 439 -13.60 5.84 -21.41
N SER A 440 -12.64 5.85 -22.33
CA SER A 440 -12.91 5.63 -23.77
C SER A 440 -11.81 4.83 -24.47
N ASN A 441 -12.15 4.14 -25.56
CA ASN A 441 -11.23 3.26 -26.29
C ASN A 441 -10.61 2.16 -25.40
N ASN A 442 -11.35 1.67 -24.42
CA ASN A 442 -10.99 0.51 -23.61
C ASN A 442 -11.86 -0.70 -24.02
N GLY A 443 -11.68 -1.85 -23.39
CA GLY A 443 -12.59 -2.99 -23.51
C GLY A 443 -13.94 -2.61 -22.93
N ASP A 444 -14.08 -2.69 -21.62
CA ASP A 444 -15.14 -1.99 -20.89
C ASP A 444 -14.61 -0.62 -20.42
N GLY A 445 -15.46 0.40 -20.35
CA GLY A 445 -15.09 1.70 -19.80
C GLY A 445 -14.81 1.62 -18.29
N ILE A 446 -15.83 1.20 -17.54
CA ILE A 446 -15.78 0.95 -16.10
C ILE A 446 -16.40 -0.44 -15.82
N SER A 447 -15.77 -1.25 -14.98
CA SER A 447 -16.26 -2.58 -14.63
C SER A 447 -16.22 -2.83 -13.13
N LEU A 448 -17.29 -3.42 -12.59
CA LEU A 448 -17.42 -3.86 -11.20
C LEU A 448 -17.61 -5.39 -11.20
N SER A 449 -16.73 -6.10 -10.50
CA SER A 449 -16.78 -7.55 -10.34
C SER A 449 -16.79 -7.88 -8.85
N TYR A 450 -17.85 -8.54 -8.38
CA TYR A 450 -18.00 -8.88 -6.96
C TYR A 450 -17.86 -7.67 -6.03
N SER A 451 -18.35 -6.50 -6.46
CA SER A 451 -18.10 -5.20 -5.84
C SER A 451 -19.44 -4.51 -5.52
N SER A 452 -19.70 -4.22 -4.26
CA SER A 452 -20.97 -3.74 -3.73
C SER A 452 -20.86 -2.39 -3.03
N TYR A 453 -21.99 -1.70 -2.86
CA TYR A 453 -22.05 -0.41 -2.15
C TYR A 453 -21.18 0.71 -2.77
N ASN A 454 -20.87 0.62 -4.06
CA ASN A 454 -20.09 1.60 -4.79
C ASN A 454 -20.97 2.70 -5.40
N THR A 455 -20.37 3.87 -5.59
CA THR A 455 -20.97 5.00 -6.31
C THR A 455 -20.20 5.25 -7.61
N ILE A 456 -20.89 5.16 -8.74
CA ILE A 456 -20.36 5.47 -10.07
C ILE A 456 -21.16 6.65 -10.61
N THR A 457 -20.59 7.85 -10.57
CA THR A 457 -21.33 9.09 -10.87
C THR A 457 -20.65 10.02 -11.86
N ASP A 458 -21.43 10.66 -12.72
CA ASP A 458 -20.96 11.74 -13.60
C ASP A 458 -19.79 11.34 -14.53
N ASN A 459 -19.69 10.05 -14.90
CA ASN A 459 -18.65 9.58 -15.82
C ASN A 459 -19.13 9.60 -17.28
N ILE A 460 -18.19 9.83 -18.20
CA ILE A 460 -18.37 9.70 -19.64
C ILE A 460 -17.63 8.46 -20.11
N VAL A 461 -18.37 7.38 -20.37
CA VAL A 461 -17.85 6.04 -20.70
C VAL A 461 -18.21 5.66 -22.13
N ASN A 462 -17.69 6.43 -23.09
CA ASN A 462 -18.06 6.35 -24.50
C ASN A 462 -17.03 5.64 -25.36
N ALA A 463 -17.47 5.10 -26.51
CA ALA A 463 -16.59 4.57 -27.55
C ALA A 463 -15.62 3.48 -27.04
N ASN A 464 -16.12 2.60 -26.17
CA ASN A 464 -15.41 1.40 -25.74
C ASN A 464 -15.73 0.21 -26.67
N ASN A 465 -14.81 -0.75 -26.73
CA ASN A 465 -14.89 -1.92 -27.60
C ASN A 465 -15.92 -2.96 -27.10
N MET A 466 -16.36 -2.82 -25.86
CA MET A 466 -17.41 -3.61 -25.22
C MET A 466 -18.39 -2.65 -24.53
N ASP A 467 -18.68 -2.80 -23.25
CA ASP A 467 -19.70 -1.99 -22.57
C ASP A 467 -19.15 -0.65 -22.07
N GLY A 468 -20.02 0.33 -21.89
CA GLY A 468 -19.65 1.55 -21.18
C GLY A 468 -19.40 1.27 -19.69
N ILE A 469 -20.41 0.73 -19.01
CA ILE A 469 -20.33 0.26 -17.61
C ILE A 469 -20.80 -1.18 -17.54
N SER A 470 -20.06 -2.03 -16.83
CA SER A 470 -20.39 -3.43 -16.59
C SER A 470 -20.43 -3.75 -15.10
N LEU A 471 -21.52 -4.35 -14.62
CA LEU A 471 -21.66 -4.87 -13.26
C LEU A 471 -21.85 -6.39 -13.31
N VAL A 472 -20.97 -7.13 -12.67
CA VAL A 472 -21.02 -8.60 -12.60
C VAL A 472 -21.02 -9.01 -11.13
N SER A 473 -22.08 -9.70 -10.70
CA SER A 473 -22.24 -10.16 -9.31
C SER A 473 -22.02 -9.04 -8.29
N SER A 474 -22.53 -7.84 -8.57
CA SER A 474 -22.20 -6.59 -7.88
C SER A 474 -23.49 -5.88 -7.45
N SER A 475 -23.74 -5.81 -6.14
CA SER A 475 -25.06 -5.44 -5.60
C SER A 475 -25.04 -4.14 -4.79
N ASN A 476 -26.20 -3.53 -4.58
CA ASN A 476 -26.32 -2.32 -3.74
C ASN A 476 -25.52 -1.11 -4.24
N ASN A 477 -25.26 -0.98 -5.54
CA ASN A 477 -24.50 0.12 -6.11
C ASN A 477 -25.40 1.27 -6.60
N PHE A 478 -24.87 2.49 -6.58
CA PHE A 478 -25.48 3.69 -7.15
C PHE A 478 -24.78 4.06 -8.46
N ILE A 479 -25.52 4.03 -9.57
CA ILE A 479 -25.04 4.41 -10.89
C ILE A 479 -25.83 5.64 -11.33
N MET A 480 -25.21 6.82 -11.32
CA MET A 480 -25.94 8.08 -11.44
C MET A 480 -25.31 9.01 -12.48
N ASN A 481 -26.14 9.69 -13.29
CA ASN A 481 -25.69 10.74 -14.21
C ASN A 481 -24.58 10.34 -15.21
N ASN A 482 -24.39 9.04 -15.48
CA ASN A 482 -23.34 8.60 -16.39
C ASN A 482 -23.79 8.68 -17.85
N LYS A 483 -22.85 8.99 -18.74
CA LYS A 483 -23.06 8.96 -20.20
C LYS A 483 -22.28 7.80 -20.81
N ALA A 484 -22.99 6.76 -21.26
CA ALA A 484 -22.46 5.53 -21.82
C ALA A 484 -22.94 5.33 -23.28
N SER A 485 -22.30 6.03 -24.21
CA SER A 485 -22.73 6.13 -25.62
C SER A 485 -21.66 5.67 -26.60
N LEU A 486 -22.10 5.25 -27.79
CA LEU A 486 -21.21 4.83 -28.89
C LEU A 486 -20.33 3.62 -28.54
N ASN A 487 -20.71 2.83 -27.54
CA ASN A 487 -19.99 1.62 -27.18
C ASN A 487 -20.36 0.47 -28.14
N SER A 488 -19.38 -0.40 -28.41
CA SER A 488 -19.58 -1.56 -29.28
C SER A 488 -20.39 -2.67 -28.61
N GLY A 489 -20.55 -2.62 -27.29
CA GLY A 489 -21.42 -3.46 -26.46
C GLY A 489 -22.74 -2.78 -26.09
N ALA A 490 -23.17 -2.95 -24.85
CA ALA A 490 -24.25 -2.17 -24.25
C ALA A 490 -23.73 -0.83 -23.71
N GLY A 491 -24.61 0.14 -23.48
CA GLY A 491 -24.22 1.31 -22.69
C GLY A 491 -23.93 0.90 -21.25
N ILE A 492 -24.91 0.28 -20.59
CA ILE A 492 -24.78 -0.25 -19.23
C ILE A 492 -25.26 -1.71 -19.21
N PHE A 493 -24.38 -2.62 -18.81
CA PHE A 493 -24.63 -4.05 -18.70
C PHE A 493 -24.60 -4.49 -17.24
N ILE A 494 -25.60 -5.27 -16.83
CA ILE A 494 -25.73 -5.78 -15.45
C ILE A 494 -26.05 -7.26 -15.49
N PHE A 495 -25.23 -8.05 -14.80
CA PHE A 495 -25.35 -9.51 -14.73
C PHE A 495 -25.33 -9.99 -13.29
N ASN A 496 -26.27 -10.88 -12.95
CA ASN A 496 -26.32 -11.56 -11.65
C ASN A 496 -26.24 -10.60 -10.45
N SER A 497 -26.89 -9.44 -10.54
CA SER A 497 -26.72 -8.34 -9.60
C SER A 497 -28.05 -7.87 -9.03
N THR A 498 -28.05 -7.48 -7.76
CA THR A 498 -29.27 -7.20 -7.00
C THR A 498 -29.25 -5.83 -6.34
N ASN A 499 -30.42 -5.20 -6.20
CA ASN A 499 -30.60 -3.98 -5.41
C ASN A 499 -29.75 -2.77 -5.84
N ASN A 500 -29.44 -2.63 -7.14
CA ASN A 500 -28.75 -1.45 -7.65
C ASN A 500 -29.75 -0.35 -8.04
N THR A 501 -29.30 0.90 -7.90
CA THR A 501 -30.09 2.09 -8.28
C THR A 501 -29.39 2.79 -9.44
N LEU A 502 -30.09 2.86 -10.58
CA LEU A 502 -29.64 3.54 -11.79
C LEU A 502 -30.52 4.76 -12.03
N THR A 503 -29.98 5.96 -11.87
CA THR A 503 -30.76 7.21 -12.01
C THR A 503 -30.10 8.19 -12.99
N ASN A 504 -30.89 8.82 -13.86
CA ASN A 504 -30.42 9.87 -14.78
C ASN A 504 -29.25 9.47 -15.70
N ASN A 505 -29.08 8.19 -16.02
CA ASN A 505 -28.02 7.74 -16.93
C ASN A 505 -28.47 7.84 -18.39
N THR A 506 -27.53 8.16 -19.28
CA THR A 506 -27.71 8.16 -20.73
C THR A 506 -26.93 7.04 -21.38
N ALA A 507 -27.62 5.97 -21.82
CA ALA A 507 -27.07 4.83 -22.54
C ALA A 507 -27.57 4.78 -23.99
N SER A 508 -27.06 5.69 -24.84
CA SER A 508 -27.61 5.93 -26.19
C SER A 508 -26.62 5.68 -27.31
N ASN A 509 -27.10 5.38 -28.52
CA ASN A 509 -26.25 5.15 -29.70
C ASN A 509 -25.23 4.01 -29.55
N ASN A 510 -25.52 3.01 -28.73
CA ASN A 510 -24.67 1.83 -28.59
C ASN A 510 -24.99 0.80 -29.69
N ARG A 511 -23.99 -0.02 -30.04
CA ARG A 511 -24.11 -1.03 -31.11
C ARG A 511 -25.09 -2.16 -30.75
N TYR A 512 -25.35 -2.38 -29.47
CA TYR A 512 -26.39 -3.30 -29.01
C TYR A 512 -27.44 -2.57 -28.20
N PHE A 513 -27.44 -2.76 -26.89
CA PHE A 513 -28.50 -2.30 -25.99
C PHE A 513 -28.13 -0.97 -25.34
N GLY A 514 -29.12 -0.20 -24.92
CA GLY A 514 -28.87 0.88 -23.96
C GLY A 514 -28.54 0.28 -22.59
N PHE A 515 -29.54 -0.32 -21.96
CA PHE A 515 -29.44 -1.04 -20.69
C PHE A 515 -29.74 -2.52 -20.89
N ASP A 516 -28.87 -3.41 -20.43
CA ASP A 516 -29.00 -4.86 -20.57
C ASP A 516 -28.84 -5.56 -19.22
N PHE A 517 -29.92 -6.16 -18.73
CA PHE A 517 -29.98 -6.86 -17.45
C PHE A 517 -30.19 -8.35 -17.68
N TYR A 518 -29.37 -9.17 -17.04
CA TYR A 518 -29.52 -10.62 -17.09
C TYR A 518 -29.38 -11.25 -15.70
N SER A 519 -30.36 -12.07 -15.31
CA SER A 519 -30.41 -12.69 -13.97
C SER A 519 -30.35 -11.67 -12.83
N CYS A 520 -31.04 -10.54 -12.97
CA CYS A 520 -30.97 -9.41 -12.03
C CYS A 520 -32.26 -9.24 -11.24
N LEU A 521 -32.12 -8.85 -9.96
CA LEU A 521 -33.24 -8.77 -9.03
C LEU A 521 -33.31 -7.42 -8.32
N ARG A 522 -34.52 -6.89 -8.08
CA ARG A 522 -34.73 -5.73 -7.19
C ARG A 522 -33.96 -4.47 -7.56
N ASN A 523 -33.67 -4.25 -8.84
CA ASN A 523 -32.99 -3.03 -9.28
C ASN A 523 -34.01 -1.93 -9.60
N THR A 524 -33.61 -0.68 -9.40
CA THR A 524 -34.41 0.51 -9.71
C THR A 524 -33.77 1.28 -10.85
N LEU A 525 -34.52 1.54 -11.92
CA LEU A 525 -34.14 2.40 -13.03
C LEU A 525 -35.11 3.59 -13.05
N ALA A 526 -34.61 4.78 -12.72
CA ALA A 526 -35.38 6.01 -12.73
C ALA A 526 -34.76 7.04 -13.69
N ASP A 527 -35.60 7.71 -14.49
CA ASP A 527 -35.19 8.88 -15.29
C ASP A 527 -34.03 8.61 -16.28
N ASN A 528 -33.85 7.36 -16.73
CA ASN A 528 -32.75 7.02 -17.64
C ASN A 528 -33.14 7.18 -19.11
N THR A 529 -32.15 7.45 -19.97
CA THR A 529 -32.32 7.60 -21.42
C THR A 529 -31.53 6.53 -22.20
N ALA A 530 -32.24 5.73 -23.00
CA ALA A 530 -31.76 4.58 -23.75
C ALA A 530 -32.11 4.69 -25.24
N ASN A 531 -31.73 5.80 -25.88
CA ASN A 531 -32.21 6.13 -27.23
C ASN A 531 -31.25 5.68 -28.33
N SER A 532 -31.81 5.45 -29.52
CA SER A 532 -31.03 5.28 -30.77
C SER A 532 -29.97 4.18 -30.71
N ASN A 533 -30.17 3.17 -29.86
CA ASN A 533 -29.35 1.98 -29.84
C ASN A 533 -29.70 1.07 -31.04
N ARG A 534 -28.72 0.32 -31.54
CA ARG A 534 -28.92 -0.49 -32.76
C ARG A 534 -29.76 -1.75 -32.50
N TYR A 535 -29.82 -2.22 -31.27
CA TYR A 535 -30.77 -3.24 -30.79
C TYR A 535 -31.80 -2.56 -29.88
N ASP A 536 -32.08 -3.11 -28.71
CA ASP A 536 -33.17 -2.66 -27.85
C ASP A 536 -32.71 -1.53 -26.91
N GLY A 537 -33.64 -0.67 -26.48
CA GLY A 537 -33.34 0.37 -25.51
C GLY A 537 -33.01 -0.21 -24.13
N ILE A 538 -33.99 -0.89 -23.52
CA ILE A 538 -33.87 -1.51 -22.20
C ILE A 538 -34.28 -2.99 -22.31
N SER A 539 -33.42 -3.91 -21.85
CA SER A 539 -33.65 -5.35 -21.86
C SER A 539 -33.57 -5.94 -20.45
N LEU A 540 -34.58 -6.72 -20.06
CA LEU A 540 -34.65 -7.49 -18.82
C LEU A 540 -34.80 -8.99 -19.14
N GLY A 541 -33.69 -9.74 -19.10
CA GLY A 541 -33.67 -11.19 -19.29
C GLY A 541 -33.52 -11.95 -17.98
N SER A 542 -34.34 -12.96 -17.73
CA SER A 542 -34.36 -13.70 -16.46
C SER A 542 -34.31 -12.82 -15.20
N SER A 543 -34.94 -11.64 -15.24
CA SER A 543 -34.77 -10.58 -14.25
C SER A 543 -36.13 -10.22 -13.64
N SER A 544 -36.23 -10.30 -12.31
CA SER A 544 -37.51 -10.15 -11.59
C SER A 544 -37.46 -9.08 -10.51
N ASN A 545 -38.64 -8.59 -10.10
CA ASN A 545 -38.78 -7.60 -9.03
C ASN A 545 -38.07 -6.26 -9.30
N ASN A 546 -37.84 -5.88 -10.57
CA ASN A 546 -37.21 -4.61 -10.92
C ASN A 546 -38.26 -3.50 -11.12
N THR A 547 -37.89 -2.27 -10.81
CA THR A 547 -38.75 -1.08 -10.99
C THR A 547 -38.16 -0.16 -12.04
N LEU A 548 -38.94 0.13 -13.09
CA LEU A 548 -38.58 1.03 -14.18
C LEU A 548 -39.57 2.20 -14.17
N THR A 549 -39.10 3.39 -13.79
CA THR A 549 -39.92 4.60 -13.69
C THR A 549 -39.36 5.73 -14.55
N ASN A 550 -40.21 6.39 -15.34
CA ASN A 550 -39.85 7.58 -16.13
C ASN A 550 -38.62 7.41 -17.04
N ASN A 551 -38.38 6.20 -17.56
CA ASN A 551 -37.27 5.96 -18.49
C ASN A 551 -37.71 6.23 -19.94
N THR A 552 -36.78 6.72 -20.76
CA THR A 552 -37.00 7.00 -22.18
C THR A 552 -36.16 6.05 -23.04
N ALA A 553 -36.80 5.19 -23.83
CA ALA A 553 -36.19 4.21 -24.73
C ALA A 553 -36.75 4.37 -26.16
N ASN A 554 -36.46 5.52 -26.76
CA ASN A 554 -37.00 5.94 -28.05
C ASN A 554 -36.03 5.72 -29.22
N ALA A 555 -36.60 5.63 -30.43
CA ALA A 555 -35.84 5.63 -31.68
C ALA A 555 -34.75 4.55 -31.79
N ASN A 556 -34.91 3.43 -31.07
CA ASN A 556 -34.02 2.29 -31.17
C ASN A 556 -34.32 1.50 -32.44
N ASN A 557 -33.29 0.93 -33.07
CA ASN A 557 -33.46 0.13 -34.28
C ASN A 557 -34.01 -1.28 -33.96
N GLY A 558 -33.94 -1.71 -32.70
CA GLY A 558 -34.70 -2.83 -32.14
C GLY A 558 -36.03 -2.36 -31.53
N ASN A 559 -36.32 -2.87 -30.35
CA ASN A 559 -37.46 -2.53 -29.52
C ASN A 559 -37.12 -1.41 -28.52
N GLY A 560 -38.12 -0.78 -27.94
CA GLY A 560 -37.91 0.15 -26.83
C GLY A 560 -37.56 -0.58 -25.55
N ILE A 561 -38.51 -1.31 -24.97
CA ILE A 561 -38.35 -2.08 -23.74
C ILE A 561 -38.68 -3.56 -23.99
N VAL A 562 -37.87 -4.47 -23.45
CA VAL A 562 -38.03 -5.91 -23.64
C VAL A 562 -37.91 -6.64 -22.29
N ILE A 563 -38.87 -7.53 -21.99
CA ILE A 563 -38.85 -8.43 -20.84
C ILE A 563 -38.96 -9.86 -21.34
N LEU A 564 -38.00 -10.71 -20.95
CA LEU A 564 -37.79 -12.04 -21.55
C LEU A 564 -37.76 -13.14 -20.49
N TYR A 565 -38.37 -14.26 -20.84
CA TYR A 565 -38.38 -15.53 -20.11
C TYR A 565 -39.28 -15.58 -18.89
N SER A 566 -39.63 -16.81 -18.52
CA SER A 566 -40.54 -17.15 -17.43
C SER A 566 -40.01 -16.79 -16.06
N SER A 567 -38.70 -16.60 -15.95
CA SER A 567 -38.01 -16.08 -14.76
C SER A 567 -38.13 -14.55 -14.61
N SER A 568 -38.54 -13.81 -15.65
CA SER A 568 -38.73 -12.36 -15.58
C SER A 568 -40.16 -12.00 -15.18
N LYS A 569 -40.39 -11.95 -13.87
CA LYS A 569 -41.69 -11.69 -13.25
C LYS A 569 -41.64 -10.58 -12.21
N ASP A 570 -42.80 -10.13 -11.75
CA ASP A 570 -42.93 -9.16 -10.67
C ASP A 570 -42.21 -7.81 -10.96
N ASN A 571 -41.95 -7.47 -12.23
CA ASN A 571 -41.37 -6.18 -12.59
C ASN A 571 -42.47 -5.11 -12.71
N THR A 572 -42.16 -3.88 -12.29
CA THR A 572 -43.07 -2.73 -12.37
C THR A 572 -42.54 -1.68 -13.34
N LEU A 573 -43.32 -1.35 -14.37
CA LEU A 573 -43.00 -0.34 -15.37
C LEU A 573 -44.03 0.78 -15.30
N THR A 574 -43.60 1.99 -14.93
CA THR A 574 -44.48 3.16 -14.79
C THR A 574 -43.91 4.39 -15.48
N ASP A 575 -44.73 5.19 -16.15
CA ASP A 575 -44.36 6.47 -16.77
C ASP A 575 -43.19 6.39 -17.79
N ASN A 576 -42.89 5.21 -18.34
CA ASN A 576 -41.82 5.07 -19.33
C ASN A 576 -42.29 5.45 -20.73
N SER A 577 -41.40 6.04 -21.53
CA SER A 577 -41.61 6.32 -22.95
C SER A 577 -40.76 5.38 -23.81
N ALA A 578 -41.39 4.62 -24.69
CA ALA A 578 -40.71 3.84 -25.73
C ALA A 578 -41.42 4.02 -27.08
N CYS A 579 -41.09 5.11 -27.75
CA CYS A 579 -41.69 5.57 -29.00
C CYS A 579 -40.70 5.53 -30.16
N LEU A 580 -41.20 5.50 -31.40
CA LEU A 580 -40.39 5.62 -32.63
C LEU A 580 -39.35 4.51 -32.82
N ASN A 581 -39.50 3.37 -32.15
CA ASN A 581 -38.62 2.22 -32.32
C ASN A 581 -38.98 1.45 -33.60
N ASN A 582 -37.97 0.94 -34.30
CA ASN A 582 -38.16 0.26 -35.60
C ASN A 582 -38.84 -1.11 -35.47
N LYS A 583 -38.85 -1.69 -34.27
CA LYS A 583 -39.65 -2.88 -33.91
C LYS A 583 -40.78 -2.48 -32.94
N ASN A 584 -40.75 -2.97 -31.71
CA ASN A 584 -41.84 -2.79 -30.77
C ASN A 584 -41.58 -1.67 -29.76
N GLY A 585 -42.63 -1.04 -29.24
CA GLY A 585 -42.50 -0.17 -28.06
C GLY A 585 -42.15 -0.99 -26.82
N ILE A 586 -42.95 -2.04 -26.55
CA ILE A 586 -42.69 -3.03 -25.50
C ILE A 586 -42.83 -4.48 -26.01
N VAL A 587 -41.98 -5.37 -25.53
CA VAL A 587 -42.05 -6.83 -25.74
C VAL A 587 -42.11 -7.56 -24.39
N LEU A 588 -43.09 -8.44 -24.24
CA LEU A 588 -43.22 -9.38 -23.12
C LEU A 588 -43.20 -10.80 -23.69
N TYR A 589 -42.07 -11.50 -23.57
CA TYR A 589 -41.88 -12.82 -24.16
C TYR A 589 -41.72 -13.88 -23.07
N SER A 590 -42.75 -14.71 -22.90
CA SER A 590 -42.83 -15.71 -21.85
C SER A 590 -42.64 -15.15 -20.44
N SER A 591 -42.96 -13.87 -20.20
CA SER A 591 -42.72 -13.14 -18.95
C SER A 591 -44.03 -12.68 -18.30
N SER A 592 -44.45 -13.32 -17.21
CA SER A 592 -45.75 -13.05 -16.56
C SER A 592 -45.59 -12.28 -15.24
N ASP A 593 -46.72 -11.86 -14.67
CA ASP A 593 -46.82 -11.21 -13.36
C ASP A 593 -46.11 -9.85 -13.27
N ASN A 594 -45.94 -9.15 -14.41
CA ASN A 594 -45.43 -7.78 -14.43
C ASN A 594 -46.59 -6.77 -14.38
N ILE A 595 -46.33 -5.59 -13.80
CA ILE A 595 -47.29 -4.49 -13.64
C ILE A 595 -46.85 -3.33 -14.54
N ILE A 596 -47.70 -2.90 -15.47
CA ILE A 596 -47.37 -1.95 -16.54
C ILE A 596 -48.47 -0.90 -16.65
N TYR A 597 -48.20 0.34 -16.26
CA TYR A 597 -49.22 1.41 -16.32
C TYR A 597 -48.60 2.79 -16.58
N LEU A 598 -49.39 3.72 -17.12
CA LEU A 598 -48.96 5.08 -17.50
C LEU A 598 -47.77 5.18 -18.47
N ASN A 599 -47.44 4.10 -19.18
CA ASN A 599 -46.36 4.12 -20.16
C ASN A 599 -46.84 4.58 -21.54
N ASN A 600 -45.95 5.20 -22.31
CA ASN A 600 -46.19 5.64 -23.67
C ASN A 600 -45.41 4.80 -24.70
N PHE A 601 -46.12 3.95 -25.45
CA PHE A 601 -45.54 3.01 -26.43
C PHE A 601 -45.98 3.27 -27.88
N ILE A 602 -46.29 4.52 -28.23
CA ILE A 602 -46.86 4.85 -29.55
C ILE A 602 -45.81 5.05 -30.64
N ASN A 603 -46.26 5.04 -31.90
CA ASN A 603 -45.43 5.31 -33.08
C ASN A 603 -44.27 4.33 -33.27
N ASN A 604 -44.44 3.08 -32.84
CA ASN A 604 -43.52 1.99 -33.16
C ASN A 604 -44.07 1.17 -34.33
N ARG A 605 -43.28 0.27 -34.93
CA ARG A 605 -43.80 -0.69 -35.92
C ARG A 605 -44.93 -1.54 -35.33
N GLN A 606 -44.80 -1.91 -34.07
CA GLN A 606 -45.88 -2.46 -33.26
C GLN A 606 -45.78 -1.86 -31.85
N ASN A 607 -46.86 -1.32 -31.30
CA ASN A 607 -46.77 -0.59 -30.03
C ASN A 607 -46.44 -1.53 -28.86
N ALA A 608 -47.18 -2.64 -28.73
CA ALA A 608 -46.95 -3.66 -27.72
C ALA A 608 -47.04 -5.07 -28.33
N TYR A 609 -46.09 -5.94 -27.96
CA TYR A 609 -46.09 -7.35 -28.32
C TYR A 609 -46.03 -8.21 -27.05
N SER A 610 -46.98 -9.13 -26.91
CA SER A 610 -47.08 -10.06 -25.79
C SER A 610 -47.21 -11.48 -26.34
N TYR A 611 -46.33 -12.38 -25.92
CA TYR A 611 -46.34 -13.79 -26.33
C TYR A 611 -46.11 -14.70 -25.13
N ASN A 612 -47.03 -15.66 -24.93
CA ASN A 612 -47.00 -16.59 -23.79
C ASN A 612 -46.84 -15.88 -22.43
N SER A 613 -47.50 -14.73 -22.27
CA SER A 613 -47.29 -13.85 -21.12
C SER A 613 -48.62 -13.34 -20.57
N ASN A 614 -48.75 -13.32 -19.24
CA ASN A 614 -49.93 -12.82 -18.53
C ASN A 614 -49.52 -11.69 -17.58
N ASN A 615 -49.94 -10.46 -17.84
CA ASN A 615 -49.44 -9.26 -17.16
C ASN A 615 -50.59 -8.29 -16.85
N THR A 616 -50.37 -7.41 -15.87
CA THR A 616 -51.33 -6.39 -15.45
C THR A 616 -51.03 -5.07 -16.16
N TRP A 617 -51.98 -4.53 -16.91
CA TRP A 617 -51.81 -3.32 -17.76
C TRP A 617 -52.43 -2.06 -17.16
N ASN A 618 -52.62 -2.05 -15.84
CA ASN A 618 -53.22 -0.98 -15.06
C ASN A 618 -52.54 -0.91 -13.68
N SER A 619 -52.69 0.21 -13.00
CA SER A 619 -52.26 0.31 -11.60
C SER A 619 -53.08 -0.65 -10.73
N THR A 620 -52.43 -1.24 -9.72
CA THR A 620 -53.07 -2.08 -8.69
C THR A 620 -53.70 -1.25 -7.57
N GLU A 621 -53.33 0.03 -7.46
CA GLU A 621 -53.91 1.01 -6.55
C GLU A 621 -54.73 2.05 -7.34
N ILE A 622 -55.67 2.75 -6.67
CA ILE A 622 -56.40 3.87 -7.29
C ILE A 622 -55.43 5.04 -7.47
N ILE A 623 -55.29 5.49 -8.72
CA ILE A 623 -54.44 6.62 -9.11
C ILE A 623 -55.22 7.57 -10.01
N SER A 624 -54.92 8.87 -9.89
CA SER A 624 -55.43 9.88 -10.83
C SER A 624 -54.43 10.09 -11.97
N TYR A 625 -54.89 10.09 -13.21
CA TYR A 625 -54.04 10.34 -14.39
C TYR A 625 -54.70 11.29 -15.37
N THR A 626 -53.90 12.08 -16.10
CA THR A 626 -54.41 13.06 -17.07
C THR A 626 -54.16 12.58 -18.50
N TYR A 627 -55.21 12.46 -19.29
CA TYR A 627 -55.15 12.12 -20.71
C TYR A 627 -55.99 13.13 -21.50
N ASN A 628 -55.41 13.75 -22.54
CA ASN A 628 -56.04 14.81 -23.33
C ASN A 628 -56.71 15.89 -22.45
N GLU A 629 -55.95 16.46 -21.51
CA GLU A 629 -56.39 17.53 -20.59
C GLU A 629 -57.55 17.15 -19.63
N THR A 630 -57.95 15.88 -19.60
CA THR A 630 -59.00 15.36 -18.69
C THR A 630 -58.37 14.42 -17.66
N THR A 631 -58.76 14.56 -16.40
CA THR A 631 -58.31 13.69 -15.30
C THR A 631 -59.27 12.50 -15.12
N TYR A 632 -58.70 11.31 -14.96
CA TYR A 632 -59.38 10.04 -14.76
C TYR A 632 -58.88 9.33 -13.50
N GLU A 633 -59.65 8.39 -12.96
CA GLU A 633 -59.26 7.43 -11.91
C GLU A 633 -59.49 6.01 -12.44
N ASN A 634 -58.65 5.04 -12.06
CA ASN A 634 -58.70 3.65 -12.56
C ASN A 634 -59.54 2.69 -11.71
#